data_AF-A0AAN0JYT1-F1
#
_entry.id   AF-A0AAN0JYT1-F1
#
_cell.length_a   1.000
_cell.length_b   1.000
_cell.length_c   1.000
_cell.angle_alpha   90.00
_cell.angle_beta   90.00
_cell.angle_gamma   90.00
#
_symmetry.space_group_name_H-M   'P 1'
#
loop_
_entity.id
_entity.type
_entity.pdbx_description
1 polymer ?
#
loop_
_entity_poly.entity_id
_entity_poly.type
_entity_poly.pdbx_seq_one_letter_code
_entity_poly.pdbx_strand_id
1 'polypeptide(L)'
;MTDVMGQLEASLNGTQYLVKVCHVLTEQGASVKQIGNVMLKELGEDAATVHPPPPQSGASVASEADTPNTPPSNDESTSTKQSTPPQRSVSETGSTGPPQEARSPSKELNMRTVMKIFTPSAHHYRLIGIGLGVEVIDLKDTDEAANNLIKVFQRWFDADEDVSWDTLMELCDDYPDKLGKAKAKLNKVLSRQ
;
A
#
# COMPACT_ATOMS: atom_id res chain seq x y z
N MET A 1 -4.94 -20.52 41.08
CA MET A 1 -4.10 -19.43 40.54
C MET A 1 -3.92 -19.76 39.06
N THR A 2 -4.77 -19.20 38.21
CA THR A 2 -4.80 -19.53 36.79
C THR A 2 -3.59 -18.92 36.13
N ASP A 3 -2.80 -19.76 35.45
CA ASP A 3 -1.73 -19.34 34.57
C ASP A 3 -2.34 -18.64 33.35
N VAL A 4 -2.61 -17.34 33.52
CA VAL A 4 -3.12 -16.45 32.47
C VAL A 4 -2.03 -16.18 31.44
N MET A 5 -0.76 -16.30 31.83
CA MET A 5 0.41 -16.07 30.98
C MET A 5 0.62 -17.21 29.97
N GLY A 6 0.60 -18.47 30.42
CA GLY A 6 0.73 -19.63 29.53
C GLY A 6 -0.45 -19.80 28.55
N GLN A 7 -1.66 -19.35 28.94
CA GLN A 7 -2.80 -19.30 28.02
C GLN A 7 -2.68 -18.18 26.97
N LEU A 8 -1.88 -17.15 27.24
CA LEU A 8 -1.71 -16.00 26.36
C LEU A 8 -0.68 -16.28 25.25
N GLU A 9 0.36 -17.05 25.56
CA GLU A 9 1.36 -17.52 24.59
C GLU A 9 0.79 -18.53 23.59
N ALA A 10 -0.14 -19.39 24.00
CA ALA A 10 -0.62 -20.50 23.16
C ALA A 10 -1.60 -20.09 22.04
N SER A 11 -2.12 -18.85 22.03
CA SER A 11 -3.36 -18.53 21.29
C SER A 11 -3.24 -17.56 20.11
N LEU A 12 -2.13 -16.87 19.85
CA LEU A 12 -2.21 -15.63 19.04
C LEU A 12 -0.97 -15.27 18.22
N ASN A 13 -1.19 -14.87 16.96
CA ASN A 13 -0.24 -14.08 16.17
C ASN A 13 0.22 -12.85 16.98
N GLY A 14 1.51 -12.48 16.94
CA GLY A 14 2.13 -11.55 17.90
C GLY A 14 1.41 -10.21 18.11
N THR A 15 0.70 -9.71 17.09
CA THR A 15 -0.15 -8.50 17.21
C THR A 15 -1.31 -8.68 18.19
N GLN A 16 -1.96 -9.84 18.20
CA GLN A 16 -3.09 -10.12 19.08
C GLN A 16 -2.64 -10.34 20.52
N TYR A 17 -1.44 -10.91 20.73
CA TYR A 17 -0.82 -11.03 22.04
C TYR A 17 -0.64 -9.63 22.66
N LEU A 18 -0.02 -8.72 21.90
CA LEU A 18 0.22 -7.35 22.33
C LEU A 18 -1.08 -6.61 22.67
N VAL A 19 -2.12 -6.78 21.83
CA VAL A 19 -3.44 -6.19 22.08
C VAL A 19 -4.06 -6.70 23.39
N LYS A 20 -3.98 -8.00 23.65
CA LYS A 20 -4.51 -8.59 24.89
C LYS A 20 -3.74 -8.13 26.13
N VAL A 21 -2.40 -8.09 26.08
CA VAL A 21 -1.58 -7.58 27.19
C VAL A 21 -1.91 -6.11 27.48
N CYS A 22 -2.01 -5.26 26.44
CA CYS A 22 -2.42 -3.86 26.60
C CYS A 22 -3.81 -3.74 27.26
N HIS A 23 -4.77 -4.57 26.84
CA HIS A 23 -6.13 -4.55 27.38
C HIS A 23 -6.15 -4.90 28.88
N VAL A 24 -5.50 -6.01 29.24
CA VAL A 24 -5.40 -6.48 30.64
C VAL A 24 -4.70 -5.46 31.53
N LEU A 25 -3.64 -4.79 31.05
CA LEU A 25 -2.95 -3.75 31.82
C LEU A 25 -3.79 -2.47 31.95
N THR A 26 -4.58 -2.13 30.93
CA THR A 26 -5.51 -0.99 30.97
C THR A 26 -6.64 -1.23 31.98
N GLU A 27 -7.19 -2.44 32.05
CA GLU A 27 -8.20 -2.83 33.05
C GLU A 27 -7.66 -2.77 34.48
N GLN A 28 -6.35 -3.01 34.66
CA GLN A 28 -5.65 -2.86 35.93
C GLN A 28 -5.30 -1.40 36.28
N GLY A 29 -5.71 -0.43 35.44
CA GLY A 29 -5.46 1.00 35.67
C GLY A 29 -4.03 1.43 35.37
N ALA A 30 -3.25 0.64 34.64
CA ALA A 30 -1.91 1.03 34.23
C ALA A 30 -1.98 2.19 33.23
N SER A 31 -1.15 3.21 33.44
CA SER A 31 -0.96 4.28 32.45
C SER A 31 -0.25 3.75 31.21
N VAL A 32 -0.47 4.39 30.06
CA VAL A 32 0.19 4.05 28.79
C VAL A 32 1.72 4.00 28.94
N LYS A 33 2.30 4.87 29.76
CA LYS A 33 3.74 4.87 30.06
C LYS A 33 4.19 3.60 30.79
N GLN A 34 3.40 3.11 31.74
CA GLN A 34 3.67 1.86 32.45
C GLN A 34 3.51 0.65 31.52
N ILE A 35 2.48 0.66 30.67
CA ILE A 35 2.28 -0.38 29.65
C ILE A 35 3.49 -0.44 28.72
N GLY A 36 3.96 0.70 28.21
CA GLY A 36 5.14 0.76 27.34
C GLY A 36 6.41 0.22 28.00
N ASN A 37 6.63 0.52 29.29
CA ASN A 37 7.78 -0.01 30.04
C ASN A 37 7.73 -1.53 30.22
N VAL A 38 6.55 -2.10 30.46
CA VAL A 38 6.37 -3.56 30.54
C VAL A 38 6.69 -4.19 29.19
N MET A 39 6.16 -3.66 28.10
CA MET A 39 6.43 -4.19 26.75
C MET A 39 7.91 -4.11 26.38
N LEU A 40 8.60 -3.01 26.71
CA LEU A 40 10.03 -2.87 26.46
C LEU A 40 10.87 -3.88 27.23
N LYS A 41 10.44 -4.24 28.44
CA LYS A 41 11.14 -5.22 29.28
C LYS A 41 10.96 -6.63 28.74
N GLU A 42 9.73 -7.01 28.39
CA GLU A 42 9.40 -8.32 27.81
C GLU A 42 10.05 -8.53 26.42
N LEU A 43 10.20 -7.46 25.62
CA LEU A 43 10.86 -7.52 24.30
C LEU A 43 12.38 -7.32 24.35
N GLY A 44 12.93 -6.96 25.52
CA GLY A 44 14.33 -6.55 25.68
C GLY A 44 15.25 -7.63 26.27
N GLU A 45 14.75 -8.81 26.60
CA GLU A 45 15.48 -9.83 27.37
C GLU A 45 16.03 -10.99 26.53
N ASP A 46 16.33 -10.76 25.24
CA ASP A 46 17.06 -11.71 24.38
C ASP A 46 18.19 -11.05 23.57
N ALA A 47 19.01 -10.24 24.25
CA ALA A 47 20.22 -9.67 23.66
C ALA A 47 21.39 -9.70 24.64
N ALA A 48 21.67 -10.88 25.22
CA ALA A 48 22.87 -11.08 26.01
C ALA A 48 23.39 -12.52 26.01
N THR A 49 23.50 -13.18 24.85
CA THR A 49 24.45 -14.31 24.70
C THR A 49 25.12 -14.37 23.32
N VAL A 50 26.38 -13.91 23.30
CA VAL A 50 27.55 -14.51 22.63
C VAL A 50 27.57 -14.62 21.07
N HIS A 51 28.27 -13.69 20.41
CA HIS A 51 29.63 -13.92 19.83
C HIS A 51 30.18 -12.63 19.19
N PRO A 52 31.41 -12.18 19.49
CA PRO A 52 32.07 -11.14 18.70
C PRO A 52 32.61 -11.73 17.37
N PRO A 53 32.60 -10.98 16.25
CA PRO A 53 33.24 -11.42 15.02
C PRO A 53 34.77 -11.35 15.18
N PRO A 54 35.53 -12.30 14.59
CA PRO A 54 36.99 -12.25 14.63
C PRO A 54 37.53 -11.10 13.77
N PRO A 55 38.69 -10.52 14.13
CA PRO A 55 39.29 -9.43 13.36
C PRO A 55 40.00 -10.00 12.13
N GLN A 56 39.55 -9.66 10.92
CA GLN A 56 40.38 -9.81 9.73
C GLN A 56 41.15 -8.52 9.46
N SER A 57 42.45 -8.61 9.77
CA SER A 57 43.50 -7.72 9.33
C SER A 57 43.95 -8.11 7.91
N GLY A 58 44.27 -7.12 7.07
CA GLY A 58 45.25 -7.30 6.01
C GLY A 58 44.96 -6.66 4.65
N ALA A 59 45.81 -5.68 4.31
CA ALA A 59 46.28 -5.27 2.98
C ALA A 59 45.49 -4.24 2.14
N SER A 60 45.82 -2.97 2.38
CA SER A 60 46.61 -2.08 1.49
C SER A 60 46.50 -2.14 -0.05
N VAL A 61 46.19 -0.94 -0.57
CA VAL A 61 46.86 -0.20 -1.67
C VAL A 61 46.34 -0.38 -3.11
N ALA A 62 45.76 0.74 -3.58
CA ALA A 62 45.79 1.42 -4.88
C ALA A 62 46.30 0.70 -6.14
N SER A 63 45.59 0.92 -7.26
CA SER A 63 46.13 1.69 -8.39
C SER A 63 45.04 2.06 -9.40
N GLU A 64 45.13 3.31 -9.86
CA GLU A 64 44.39 3.96 -10.93
C GLU A 64 44.87 3.49 -12.32
N ALA A 65 44.01 3.61 -13.35
CA ALA A 65 44.28 4.30 -14.63
C ALA A 65 43.27 3.91 -15.74
N ASP A 66 42.63 4.94 -16.31
CA ASP A 66 42.38 5.20 -17.75
C ASP A 66 41.66 4.14 -18.61
N THR A 67 40.65 4.41 -19.45
CA THR A 67 40.25 5.62 -20.22
C THR A 67 38.84 5.40 -20.86
N PRO A 68 38.23 6.44 -21.47
CA PRO A 68 36.78 6.58 -21.67
C PRO A 68 36.30 6.16 -23.07
N ASN A 69 34.99 5.92 -23.24
CA ASN A 69 34.34 5.97 -24.55
C ASN A 69 32.84 6.34 -24.45
N THR A 70 32.49 7.47 -25.05
CA THR A 70 31.14 7.97 -25.40
C THR A 70 31.32 8.88 -26.64
N PRO A 71 30.31 9.19 -27.47
CA PRO A 71 29.33 8.41 -28.25
C PRO A 71 29.48 8.70 -29.78
N PRO A 72 28.49 8.38 -30.63
CA PRO A 72 27.68 9.47 -31.23
C PRO A 72 26.18 9.11 -31.28
N SER A 73 25.19 10.00 -31.08
CA SER A 73 24.79 11.20 -31.84
C SER A 73 24.24 10.91 -33.24
N ASN A 74 22.93 11.15 -33.39
CA ASN A 74 22.21 11.49 -34.62
C ASN A 74 20.77 11.90 -34.21
N ASP A 75 20.49 13.20 -34.14
CA ASP A 75 19.87 14.05 -35.18
C ASP A 75 18.36 13.76 -35.31
N GLU A 76 17.50 14.55 -34.67
CA GLU A 76 16.96 15.82 -35.20
C GLU A 76 16.49 15.73 -36.66
N SER A 77 15.16 15.79 -36.85
CA SER A 77 14.60 16.47 -38.02
C SER A 77 13.23 17.03 -37.69
N THR A 78 13.18 18.35 -37.86
CA THR A 78 12.12 19.32 -37.68
C THR A 78 11.20 19.36 -38.90
N SER A 79 9.89 19.55 -38.70
CA SER A 79 8.95 20.29 -39.60
C SER A 79 7.50 19.93 -39.31
N THR A 80 6.48 20.78 -39.39
CA THR A 80 6.30 22.23 -39.53
C THR A 80 4.78 22.48 -39.35
N LYS A 81 4.39 23.71 -38.96
CA LYS A 81 3.13 24.42 -39.36
C LYS A 81 1.79 23.87 -38.77
N GLN A 82 0.73 24.63 -38.47
CA GLN A 82 0.41 26.05 -38.59
C GLN A 82 -1.02 26.29 -38.00
N SER A 83 -1.16 27.42 -37.31
CA SER A 83 -2.30 28.35 -37.13
C SER A 83 -3.80 27.94 -37.24
N THR A 84 -4.53 28.36 -36.19
CA THR A 84 -5.87 29.03 -36.11
C THR A 84 -7.22 28.28 -36.28
N PRO A 85 -8.24 28.56 -35.42
CA PRO A 85 -9.67 28.20 -35.56
C PRO A 85 -10.48 29.37 -36.20
N PRO A 86 -11.84 29.44 -36.26
CA PRO A 86 -12.93 28.49 -35.93
C PRO A 86 -14.02 28.36 -37.02
N GLN A 87 -14.90 27.34 -36.98
CA GLN A 87 -16.29 27.51 -37.45
C GLN A 87 -17.29 26.61 -36.72
N ARG A 88 -18.37 27.29 -36.37
CA ARG A 88 -19.63 26.91 -35.76
C ARG A 88 -20.39 25.91 -36.64
N SER A 89 -20.99 24.90 -36.03
CA SER A 89 -22.18 24.23 -36.57
C SER A 89 -23.08 23.87 -35.40
N VAL A 90 -24.12 24.69 -35.25
CA VAL A 90 -25.30 24.37 -34.47
C VAL A 90 -26.22 23.51 -35.33
N SER A 91 -26.71 22.42 -34.78
CA SER A 91 -27.92 21.75 -35.25
C SER A 91 -28.59 21.12 -34.03
N GLU A 92 -29.61 21.82 -33.53
CA GLU A 92 -30.66 21.20 -32.73
C GLU A 92 -31.53 20.35 -33.65
N THR A 93 -31.72 19.09 -33.32
CA THR A 93 -33.00 18.39 -33.51
C THR A 93 -33.14 17.35 -32.41
N GLY A 94 -34.22 17.48 -31.64
CA GLY A 94 -34.46 16.65 -30.47
C GLY A 94 -34.70 15.19 -30.81
N SER A 95 -34.33 14.31 -29.89
CA SER A 95 -35.01 13.04 -29.73
C SER A 95 -34.64 12.44 -28.39
N THR A 96 -35.68 12.24 -27.58
CA THR A 96 -35.84 11.10 -26.68
C THR A 96 -34.70 10.89 -25.69
N GLY A 97 -34.90 11.37 -24.45
CA GLY A 97 -34.03 11.01 -23.34
C GLY A 97 -33.82 9.49 -23.31
N PRO A 98 -32.58 9.00 -23.16
CA PRO A 98 -32.38 7.60 -22.84
C PRO A 98 -33.07 7.36 -21.50
N PRO A 99 -33.67 6.18 -21.28
CA PRO A 99 -34.03 5.77 -19.94
C PRO A 99 -32.79 6.00 -19.08
N GLN A 100 -32.96 6.77 -18.01
CA GLN A 100 -32.05 6.67 -16.88
C GLN A 100 -32.20 5.23 -16.41
N GLU A 101 -31.46 4.31 -17.05
CA GLU A 101 -31.09 3.07 -16.42
C GLU A 101 -30.57 3.49 -15.07
N ALA A 102 -31.32 3.13 -14.04
CA ALA A 102 -30.78 2.99 -12.72
C ALA A 102 -29.68 1.93 -12.83
N ARG A 103 -28.50 2.33 -13.35
CA ARG A 103 -27.30 1.53 -13.38
C ARG A 103 -27.07 1.22 -11.92
N SER A 104 -27.31 -0.03 -11.56
CA SER A 104 -27.24 -0.49 -10.19
C SER A 104 -25.82 -0.13 -9.72
N PRO A 105 -25.65 0.78 -8.74
CA PRO A 105 -24.33 1.30 -8.37
C PRO A 105 -23.42 0.23 -7.72
N SER A 106 -23.87 -1.02 -7.70
CA SER A 106 -23.17 -2.18 -7.17
C SER A 106 -22.29 -2.92 -8.18
N LYS A 107 -22.47 -2.74 -9.50
CA LYS A 107 -21.71 -3.50 -10.52
C LYS A 107 -20.39 -2.85 -10.95
N GLU A 108 -20.27 -1.53 -10.82
CA GLU A 108 -19.09 -0.80 -11.29
C GLU A 108 -18.05 -0.66 -10.18
N LEU A 109 -16.79 -0.95 -10.51
CA LEU A 109 -15.67 -0.72 -9.61
C LEU A 109 -15.60 0.79 -9.31
N ASN A 110 -15.79 1.15 -8.04
CA ASN A 110 -15.90 2.54 -7.63
C ASN A 110 -14.88 2.89 -6.55
N MET A 111 -14.21 4.03 -6.71
CA MET A 111 -13.21 4.57 -5.78
C MET A 111 -13.66 4.54 -4.31
N ARG A 112 -14.92 4.90 -4.03
CA ARG A 112 -15.47 4.86 -2.65
C ARG A 112 -15.48 3.45 -2.08
N THR A 113 -15.85 2.46 -2.90
CA THR A 113 -15.91 1.06 -2.49
C THR A 113 -14.51 0.50 -2.30
N VAL A 114 -13.60 0.75 -3.25
CA VAL A 114 -12.18 0.35 -3.17
C VAL A 114 -11.54 0.93 -1.91
N MET A 115 -11.69 2.23 -1.64
CA MET A 115 -11.19 2.84 -0.41
C MET A 115 -11.74 2.18 0.85
N LYS A 116 -13.05 1.90 0.93
CA LYS A 116 -13.64 1.22 2.11
C LYS A 116 -13.09 -0.18 2.34
N ILE A 117 -12.74 -0.89 1.26
CA ILE A 117 -12.13 -2.22 1.31
C ILE A 117 -10.71 -2.09 1.89
N PHE A 118 -9.90 -1.19 1.35
CA PHE A 118 -8.45 -1.11 1.61
C PHE A 118 -8.03 -0.14 2.72
N THR A 119 -8.92 0.69 3.27
CA THR A 119 -8.60 1.60 4.40
C THR A 119 -7.92 0.88 5.59
N PRO A 120 -8.33 -0.35 6.01
CA PRO A 120 -7.61 -1.06 7.07
C PRO A 120 -6.16 -1.42 6.73
N SER A 121 -5.80 -1.38 5.45
CA SER A 121 -4.47 -1.66 4.91
C SER A 121 -3.76 -0.39 4.42
N ALA A 122 -4.21 0.81 4.82
CA ALA A 122 -3.64 2.07 4.36
C ALA A 122 -2.14 2.22 4.61
N HIS A 123 -1.62 1.67 5.71
CA HIS A 123 -0.17 1.65 5.98
C HIS A 123 0.63 0.82 4.97
N HIS A 124 -0.01 0.02 4.12
CA HIS A 124 0.60 -0.73 3.03
C HIS A 124 0.45 -0.03 1.68
N TYR A 125 0.16 1.28 1.63
CA TYR A 125 -0.08 2.01 0.39
C TYR A 125 1.04 1.83 -0.66
N ARG A 126 2.32 1.77 -0.26
CA ARG A 126 3.42 1.53 -1.21
C ARG A 126 3.35 0.15 -1.84
N LEU A 127 3.11 -0.87 -1.02
CA LEU A 127 2.96 -2.25 -1.50
C LEU A 127 1.74 -2.41 -2.40
N ILE A 128 0.62 -1.80 -2.00
CA ILE A 128 -0.60 -1.78 -2.81
C ILE A 128 -0.32 -1.08 -4.13
N GLY A 129 0.33 0.09 -4.12
CA GLY A 129 0.67 0.82 -5.34
C GLY A 129 1.58 0.03 -6.27
N ILE A 130 2.65 -0.56 -5.76
CA ILE A 130 3.57 -1.40 -6.55
C ILE A 130 2.83 -2.59 -7.17
N GLY A 131 2.00 -3.29 -6.38
CA GLY A 131 1.22 -4.43 -6.90
C GLY A 131 0.14 -4.03 -7.90
N LEU A 132 -0.25 -2.75 -7.95
CA LEU A 132 -1.15 -2.19 -8.96
C LEU A 132 -0.40 -1.49 -10.12
N GLY A 133 0.93 -1.58 -10.17
CA GLY A 133 1.73 -0.90 -11.20
C GLY A 133 1.77 0.63 -11.08
N VAL A 134 1.38 1.19 -9.92
CA VAL A 134 1.37 2.63 -9.66
C VAL A 134 2.72 3.10 -9.09
N GLU A 135 3.25 4.19 -9.63
CA GLU A 135 4.42 4.86 -9.08
C GLU A 135 4.14 5.42 -7.68
N VAL A 136 4.98 5.06 -6.70
CA VAL A 136 4.84 5.47 -5.29
C VAL A 136 6.08 6.17 -4.72
N ILE A 137 7.08 6.45 -5.55
CA ILE A 137 8.38 6.98 -5.09
C ILE A 137 8.26 8.40 -4.54
N ASP A 138 7.33 9.18 -5.06
CA ASP A 138 7.07 10.57 -4.65
C ASP A 138 6.19 10.66 -3.39
N LEU A 139 5.55 9.54 -3.01
CA LEU A 139 4.75 9.45 -1.80
C LEU A 139 5.68 9.41 -0.59
N LYS A 140 5.48 10.33 0.35
CA LYS A 140 6.28 10.43 1.56
C LYS A 140 5.70 9.55 2.65
N ASP A 141 6.56 8.94 3.45
CA ASP A 141 6.11 8.33 4.70
C ASP A 141 5.62 9.45 5.63
N THR A 142 4.34 9.37 5.97
CA THR A 142 3.64 10.35 6.79
C THR A 142 2.67 9.59 7.68
N ASP A 143 2.28 10.19 8.79
CA ASP A 143 1.21 9.69 9.66
C ASP A 143 -0.14 9.62 8.92
N GLU A 144 -0.27 10.32 7.79
CA GLU A 144 -1.45 10.32 6.91
C GLU A 144 -1.43 9.21 5.84
N ALA A 145 -1.20 7.96 6.24
CA ALA A 145 -1.15 6.80 5.31
C ALA A 145 -2.42 6.67 4.44
N ALA A 146 -3.58 7.09 4.96
CA ALA A 146 -4.83 7.12 4.19
C ALA A 146 -4.77 8.07 2.99
N ASN A 147 -4.12 9.22 3.11
CA ASN A 147 -3.98 10.19 2.01
C ASN A 147 -3.10 9.63 0.88
N ASN A 148 -2.04 8.90 1.24
CA ASN A 148 -1.23 8.21 0.25
C ASN A 148 -1.98 7.06 -0.43
N LEU A 149 -2.77 6.28 0.32
CA LEU A 149 -3.62 5.25 -0.26
C LEU A 149 -4.65 5.84 -1.25
N ILE A 150 -5.24 6.99 -0.91
CA ILE A 150 -6.14 7.72 -1.82
C ILE A 150 -5.41 8.08 -3.12
N LYS A 151 -4.19 8.63 -3.04
CA LYS A 151 -3.40 8.96 -4.24
C LYS A 151 -3.06 7.74 -5.09
N VAL A 152 -2.71 6.62 -4.45
CA VAL A 152 -2.43 5.36 -5.15
C VAL A 152 -3.65 4.92 -5.97
N PHE A 153 -4.84 4.88 -5.36
CA PHE A 153 -6.03 4.50 -6.12
C PHE A 153 -6.45 5.55 -7.13
N GLN A 154 -6.28 6.85 -6.86
CA GLN A 154 -6.51 7.88 -7.88
C GLN A 154 -5.67 7.62 -9.12
N ARG A 155 -4.36 7.43 -8.97
CA ARG A 155 -3.45 7.12 -10.08
C ARG A 155 -3.83 5.83 -10.81
N TRP A 156 -4.19 4.79 -10.06
CA TRP A 156 -4.61 3.52 -10.66
C TRP A 156 -5.87 3.68 -11.51
N PHE A 157 -6.90 4.36 -10.99
CA PHE A 157 -8.12 4.66 -11.75
C PHE A 157 -7.86 5.61 -12.92
N ASP A 158 -6.97 6.60 -12.77
CA ASP A 158 -6.63 7.57 -13.82
C ASP A 158 -5.81 6.93 -14.96
N ALA A 159 -5.05 5.86 -14.68
CA ALA A 159 -4.34 5.09 -15.69
C ALA A 159 -5.30 4.30 -16.59
N ASP A 160 -6.47 3.91 -16.09
CA ASP A 160 -7.53 3.14 -16.78
C ASP A 160 -7.07 1.79 -17.40
N GLU A 161 -5.83 1.38 -17.12
CA GLU A 161 -5.27 0.09 -17.52
C GLU A 161 -5.48 -0.93 -16.41
N ASP A 162 -6.10 -2.08 -16.75
CA ASP A 162 -6.34 -3.21 -15.83
C ASP A 162 -7.08 -2.84 -14.53
N VAL A 163 -7.94 -1.82 -14.59
CA VAL A 163 -8.78 -1.37 -13.47
C VAL A 163 -9.97 -2.33 -13.31
N SER A 164 -9.79 -3.41 -12.54
CA SER A 164 -10.79 -4.46 -12.36
C SER A 164 -10.84 -5.03 -10.94
N TRP A 165 -11.94 -5.72 -10.61
CA TRP A 165 -12.06 -6.44 -9.35
C TRP A 165 -11.07 -7.62 -9.27
N ASP A 166 -10.74 -8.23 -10.40
CA ASP A 166 -9.82 -9.36 -10.49
C ASP A 166 -8.39 -8.91 -10.16
N THR A 167 -7.95 -7.75 -10.66
CA THR A 167 -6.66 -7.14 -10.31
C THR A 167 -6.53 -6.90 -8.79
N LEU A 168 -7.61 -6.44 -8.15
CA LEU A 168 -7.63 -6.27 -6.69
C LEU A 168 -7.65 -7.62 -5.93
N MET A 169 -8.23 -8.66 -6.53
CA MET A 169 -8.23 -10.01 -5.98
C MET A 169 -6.83 -10.62 -6.05
N GLU A 170 -6.17 -10.54 -7.21
CA GLU A 170 -4.81 -11.01 -7.44
C GLU A 170 -3.83 -10.31 -6.49
N LEU A 171 -3.92 -8.98 -6.36
CA LEU A 171 -3.15 -8.21 -5.38
C LEU A 171 -3.30 -8.77 -3.96
N CYS A 172 -4.52 -9.13 -3.56
CA CYS A 172 -4.76 -9.69 -2.24
C CYS A 172 -4.19 -11.12 -2.08
N ASP A 173 -4.09 -11.88 -3.17
CA ASP A 173 -3.58 -13.24 -3.21
C ASP A 173 -2.05 -13.27 -3.15
N ASP A 174 -1.39 -12.27 -3.73
CA ASP A 174 0.06 -12.09 -3.66
C ASP A 174 0.55 -11.71 -2.26
N TYR A 175 -0.30 -11.02 -1.48
CA TYR A 175 0.06 -10.50 -0.15
C TYR A 175 -0.96 -10.88 0.93
N PRO A 176 -1.23 -12.17 1.16
CA PRO A 176 -2.33 -12.63 2.01
C PRO A 176 -2.16 -12.19 3.47
N ASP A 177 -0.93 -12.13 3.98
CA ASP A 177 -0.64 -11.71 5.36
C ASP A 177 -0.90 -10.22 5.60
N LYS A 178 -0.77 -9.39 4.56
CA LYS A 178 -0.92 -7.92 4.64
C LYS A 178 -2.30 -7.46 4.19
N LEU A 179 -2.90 -8.16 3.24
CA LEU A 179 -4.12 -7.78 2.55
C LEU A 179 -5.29 -8.76 2.80
N GLY A 180 -5.13 -9.78 3.63
CA GLY A 180 -6.21 -10.75 3.91
C GLY A 180 -7.52 -10.12 4.42
N LYS A 181 -7.45 -9.03 5.19
CA LYS A 181 -8.65 -8.26 5.60
C LYS A 181 -9.32 -7.57 4.42
N ALA A 182 -8.53 -7.02 3.49
CA ALA A 182 -9.04 -6.42 2.25
C ALA A 182 -9.67 -7.51 1.37
N LYS A 183 -9.00 -8.67 1.21
CA LYS A 183 -9.52 -9.85 0.50
C LYS A 183 -10.89 -10.29 1.01
N ALA A 184 -11.04 -10.44 2.32
CA ALA A 184 -12.30 -10.86 2.93
C ALA A 184 -13.44 -9.85 2.65
N LYS A 185 -13.14 -8.54 2.70
CA LYS A 185 -14.10 -7.49 2.36
C LYS A 185 -14.44 -7.49 0.88
N LEU A 186 -13.45 -7.70 0.01
CA LEU A 186 -13.62 -7.76 -1.43
C LEU A 186 -14.53 -8.92 -1.82
N ASN A 187 -14.27 -10.12 -1.32
CA ASN A 187 -15.16 -11.28 -1.48
C ASN A 187 -16.60 -10.99 -1.04
N LYS A 188 -16.79 -10.34 0.10
CA LYS A 188 -18.13 -9.97 0.58
C LYS A 188 -18.86 -8.99 -0.35
N VAL A 189 -18.13 -8.10 -1.03
CA VAL A 189 -18.70 -7.20 -2.04
C VAL A 189 -19.06 -7.97 -3.30
N LEU A 190 -18.19 -8.86 -3.77
CA LEU A 190 -18.41 -9.67 -4.96
C LEU A 190 -19.57 -10.67 -4.80
N SER A 191 -19.77 -11.25 -3.61
CA SER A 191 -20.91 -12.14 -3.34
C SER A 191 -22.27 -11.42 -3.26
N ARG A 192 -22.29 -10.08 -3.29
CA ARG A 192 -23.52 -9.26 -3.24
C ARG A 192 -23.91 -8.70 -4.61
N GLN A 193 -23.11 -8.94 -5.64
CA GLN A 193 -23.35 -8.54 -7.02
C GLN A 193 -24.06 -9.65 -7.80
#